data_AF-A0A257YAQ0-F1
#
_entry.id   AF-A0A257YAQ0-F1
#
_cell.length_a   1.000
_cell.length_b   1.000
_cell.length_c   1.000
_cell.angle_alpha   90.00
_cell.angle_beta   90.00
_cell.angle_gamma   90.00
#
_symmetry.space_group_name_H-M   'P 1'
#
loop_
_entity.id
_entity.type
_entity.pdbx_description
1 polymer ?
#
loop_
_entity_poly.entity_id
_entity_poly.type
_entity_poly.pdbx_seq_one_letter_code
_entity_poly.pdbx_strand_id
1 'polypeptide(L)'
;MSLRAAYLELSIPLLADLPPAKAVELSLSGRYTDVASYGGDSTWKAGLSWAVTDDFRVRASQGPSFRAPSLYELYLAGQILSFAQNDDPCAQWSAKLAANTIAQRIANNCAADPKFPGGIGPTQLSTGGITATVYTSGGYA
;
A
#
# COMPACT_ATOMS: atom_id res chain seq x y z
N MET A 1 -18.92 -19.35 -2.02
CA MET A 1 -17.81 -18.70 -1.31
C MET A 1 -17.84 -19.17 0.13
N SER A 2 -16.92 -20.05 0.53
CA SER A 2 -16.91 -20.66 1.87
C SER A 2 -15.76 -20.04 2.68
N LEU A 3 -16.04 -19.63 3.90
CA LEU A 3 -15.08 -19.11 4.88
C LEU A 3 -15.06 -20.09 6.06
N ARG A 4 -13.89 -20.56 6.47
CA ARG A 4 -13.71 -21.38 7.67
C ARG A 4 -12.73 -20.67 8.59
N ALA A 5 -13.12 -20.42 9.83
CA ALA A 5 -12.27 -19.77 10.82
C ALA A 5 -12.27 -20.59 12.12
N ALA A 6 -11.10 -20.73 12.72
CA ALA A 6 -10.91 -21.35 14.02
C ALA A 6 -10.18 -20.38 14.96
N TYR A 7 -10.55 -20.41 16.23
CA TYR A 7 -10.02 -19.53 17.25
C TYR A 7 -9.69 -20.31 18.53
N LEU A 8 -8.58 -19.95 19.17
CA LEU A 8 -8.14 -20.51 20.43
C LEU A 8 -7.56 -19.41 21.32
N GLU A 9 -8.05 -19.33 22.56
CA GLU A 9 -7.47 -18.53 23.64
C GLU A 9 -7.14 -19.43 24.82
N LEU A 10 -5.98 -19.19 25.44
CA LEU A 10 -5.50 -19.86 26.62
C LEU A 10 -5.02 -18.79 27.61
N SER A 11 -5.57 -18.79 28.82
CA SER A 11 -5.12 -17.97 29.94
C SER A 11 -4.62 -18.90 31.05
N ILE A 12 -3.33 -18.83 31.36
CA ILE A 12 -2.64 -19.69 32.31
C ILE A 12 -2.18 -18.82 33.50
N PRO A 13 -2.77 -18.99 34.69
CA PRO A 13 -2.22 -18.37 35.90
C PRO A 13 -0.95 -19.12 36.30
N LEU A 14 0.21 -18.46 36.19
CA LEU A 14 1.51 -19.06 36.48
C LEU A 14 1.79 -19.09 37.98
N LEU A 15 1.62 -17.95 38.66
CA LEU A 15 1.87 -17.81 40.09
C LEU A 15 0.81 -16.89 40.73
N ALA A 16 0.46 -17.19 41.98
CA ALA A 16 -0.38 -16.37 42.83
C ALA A 16 0.20 -16.33 44.27
N ASP A 17 0.09 -15.17 44.93
CA ASP A 17 0.28 -14.97 46.37
C ASP A 17 1.68 -15.27 46.97
N LEU A 18 2.76 -14.97 46.23
CA LEU A 18 4.14 -15.03 46.75
C LEU A 18 4.85 -13.68 46.57
N PRO A 19 5.37 -13.02 47.62
CA PRO A 19 6.23 -11.85 47.44
C PRO A 19 7.52 -12.28 46.71
N PRO A 20 7.96 -11.62 45.60
CA PRO A 20 7.55 -10.32 45.05
C PRO A 20 6.61 -10.36 43.82
N ALA A 21 5.88 -11.45 43.58
CA ALA A 21 4.97 -11.62 42.46
C ALA A 21 3.59 -12.09 42.94
N LYS A 22 2.70 -11.14 43.27
CA LYS A 22 1.34 -11.44 43.73
C LYS A 22 0.52 -12.19 42.70
N ALA A 23 0.68 -11.87 41.42
CA ALA A 23 0.02 -12.58 40.34
C ALA A 23 0.84 -12.50 39.06
N VAL A 24 1.09 -13.65 38.45
CA VAL A 24 1.68 -13.75 37.11
C VAL A 24 0.72 -14.53 36.24
N GLU A 25 0.26 -13.90 35.16
CA GLU A 25 -0.69 -14.47 34.23
C GLU A 25 -0.10 -14.45 32.82
N LEU A 26 -0.14 -15.60 32.15
CA LEU A 26 0.24 -15.77 30.77
C LEU A 26 -1.02 -15.93 29.92
N SER A 27 -1.13 -15.17 28.85
CA SER A 27 -2.21 -15.24 27.87
C SER A 27 -1.63 -15.58 26.49
N LEU A 28 -2.22 -16.57 25.83
CA LEU A 28 -1.87 -17.00 24.48
C LEU A 28 -3.16 -17.07 23.68
N SER A 29 -3.16 -16.48 22.49
CA SER A 29 -4.32 -16.48 21.60
C SER A 29 -3.88 -16.69 20.17
N GLY A 30 -4.68 -17.41 19.41
CA GLY A 30 -4.40 -17.77 18.03
C GLY A 30 -5.69 -17.81 17.23
N ARG A 31 -5.65 -17.22 16.03
CA ARG A 31 -6.73 -17.23 15.06
C ARG A 31 -6.20 -17.78 13.74
N TYR A 32 -6.88 -18.80 13.22
CA TYR A 32 -6.64 -19.31 11.88
C TYR A 32 -7.86 -19.01 11.02
N THR A 33 -7.67 -18.34 9.90
CA THR A 33 -8.75 -17.99 8.98
C THR A 33 -8.40 -18.50 7.59
N ASP A 34 -9.19 -19.43 7.05
CA ASP A 34 -9.04 -19.96 5.70
C ASP A 34 -10.15 -19.38 4.80
N VAL A 35 -9.72 -18.58 3.82
CA VAL A 35 -10.61 -17.89 2.90
C VAL A 35 -10.24 -18.24 1.47
N ALA A 36 -11.20 -18.82 0.75
CA ALA A 36 -11.02 -19.35 -0.59
C ALA A 36 -10.54 -18.33 -1.66
N SER A 37 -10.53 -17.03 -1.34
CA SER A 37 -10.24 -15.94 -2.27
C SER A 37 -8.81 -15.39 -2.18
N TYR A 38 -8.14 -15.53 -1.04
CA TYR A 38 -6.82 -14.92 -0.80
C TYR A 38 -5.85 -15.80 0.03
N GLY A 39 -6.24 -17.04 0.36
CA GLY A 39 -5.42 -17.97 1.11
C GLY A 39 -5.73 -17.99 2.61
N GLY A 40 -5.06 -18.89 3.33
CA GLY A 40 -5.18 -19.03 4.78
C GLY A 40 -4.14 -18.17 5.52
N ASP A 41 -4.59 -17.44 6.54
CA ASP A 41 -3.71 -16.61 7.39
C ASP A 41 -3.86 -17.00 8.87
N SER A 42 -2.74 -16.94 9.60
CA SER A 42 -2.65 -17.28 11.03
C SER A 42 -2.14 -16.09 11.83
N THR A 43 -3.00 -15.52 12.67
CA THR A 43 -2.62 -14.47 13.60
C THR A 43 -2.49 -15.05 15.01
N TRP A 44 -1.44 -14.68 15.75
CA TRP A 44 -1.24 -15.11 17.13
C TRP A 44 -0.88 -13.94 18.03
N LYS A 45 -1.08 -14.08 19.33
CA LYS A 45 -0.69 -13.09 20.33
C LYS A 45 -0.33 -13.79 21.64
N ALA A 46 0.81 -13.43 22.18
CA ALA A 46 1.27 -13.80 23.52
C ALA A 46 1.28 -12.55 24.40
N GLY A 47 0.78 -12.66 25.63
CA GLY A 47 0.76 -11.58 26.61
C GLY A 47 1.12 -12.09 28.00
N LEU A 48 1.92 -11.32 28.72
CA LEU A 48 2.32 -11.59 30.10
C LEU A 48 1.88 -10.41 30.98
N SER A 49 1.18 -10.70 32.06
CA SER A 49 0.78 -9.73 33.08
C SER A 49 1.41 -10.12 34.41
N TRP A 50 2.24 -9.24 34.96
CA TRP A 50 2.91 -9.45 36.24
C TRP A 50 2.53 -8.33 37.22
N ALA A 51 1.79 -8.70 38.28
CA ALA A 51 1.54 -7.85 39.43
C ALA A 51 2.66 -8.03 40.46
N VAL A 52 3.46 -6.98 40.65
CA VAL A 52 4.56 -6.97 41.62
C VAL A 52 4.02 -6.63 43.01
N THR A 53 3.12 -5.64 43.09
CA THR A 53 2.39 -5.24 44.29
C THR A 53 0.92 -4.99 43.94
N ASP A 54 0.08 -4.67 44.93
CA ASP A 54 -1.32 -4.31 44.69
C ASP A 54 -1.46 -3.03 43.84
N ASP A 55 -0.49 -2.13 43.95
CA ASP A 55 -0.49 -0.83 43.27
C ASP A 55 0.31 -0.84 41.96
N PHE A 56 1.16 -1.85 41.73
CA PHE A 56 2.09 -1.88 40.59
C PHE A 56 1.99 -3.17 39.77
N ARG A 57 1.68 -3.00 38.48
CA ARG A 57 1.57 -4.09 37.50
C ARG A 57 2.28 -3.76 36.20
N VAL A 58 3.07 -4.72 35.71
CA VAL A 58 3.74 -4.69 34.40
C VAL A 58 2.98 -5.59 33.44
N ARG A 59 2.75 -5.11 32.20
CA ARG A 59 2.15 -5.91 31.13
C ARG A 59 3.05 -5.87 29.90
N ALA A 60 3.33 -7.02 29.32
CA ALA A 60 4.04 -7.16 28.06
C ALA A 60 3.17 -7.96 27.09
N SER A 61 3.14 -7.57 25.82
CA SER A 61 2.45 -8.35 24.79
C SER A 61 3.22 -8.31 23.48
N GLN A 62 3.29 -9.45 22.82
CA GLN A 62 3.91 -9.64 21.52
C GLN A 62 2.93 -10.37 20.61
N GLY A 63 2.74 -9.87 19.40
CA GLY A 63 1.99 -10.58 18.40
C GLY A 63 1.95 -9.82 17.08
N PRO A 64 1.87 -10.52 15.94
CA PRO A 64 1.52 -9.93 14.66
C PRO A 64 0.22 -9.14 14.71
N SER A 65 0.19 -7.99 14.05
CA SER A 65 -1.04 -7.29 13.67
C SER A 65 -1.26 -7.48 12.17
N PHE A 66 -2.47 -7.88 11.78
CA PHE A 66 -2.83 -8.08 10.37
C PHE A 66 -3.79 -6.98 9.90
N ARG A 67 -3.51 -6.39 8.73
CA ARG A 67 -4.43 -5.52 8.00
C ARG A 67 -4.72 -6.17 6.64
N ALA A 68 -6.00 -6.46 6.39
CA ALA A 68 -6.42 -6.97 5.08
C ALA A 68 -6.07 -5.95 3.97
N PRO A 69 -5.48 -6.38 2.84
CA PRO A 69 -5.25 -5.53 1.68
C PRO A 69 -6.57 -5.02 1.10
N SER A 70 -6.57 -3.79 0.62
CA SER A 70 -7.70 -3.20 -0.10
C SER A 70 -7.83 -3.76 -1.53
N LEU A 71 -9.02 -3.67 -2.14
CA LEU A 71 -9.25 -4.12 -3.52
C LEU A 71 -8.28 -3.46 -4.53
N TYR A 72 -7.87 -2.22 -4.30
CA TYR A 72 -6.89 -1.52 -5.13
C TYR A 72 -5.48 -2.14 -5.05
N GLU A 73 -5.10 -2.71 -3.90
CA GLU A 73 -3.79 -3.39 -3.74
C GLU A 73 -3.82 -4.81 -4.36
N LEU A 74 -4.95 -5.50 -4.32
CA LEU A 74 -5.10 -6.85 -4.90
C LEU A 74 -5.19 -6.84 -6.44
N TYR A 75 -5.80 -5.81 -7.02
CA TYR A 75 -6.12 -5.78 -8.46
C TYR A 75 -5.42 -4.68 -9.24
N LEU A 76 -4.84 -3.67 -8.58
CA LEU A 76 -4.15 -2.54 -9.21
C LEU A 76 -2.66 -2.43 -8.83
N ALA A 77 -2.11 -3.36 -8.04
CA ALA A 77 -0.69 -3.40 -7.70
C ALA A 77 0.17 -3.46 -8.97
N GLY A 78 0.68 -2.30 -9.39
CA GLY A 78 1.51 -2.15 -10.58
C GLY A 78 0.81 -1.62 -11.82
N GLN A 79 -0.50 -1.34 -11.80
CA GLN A 79 -1.12 -0.52 -12.85
C GLN A 79 -0.80 0.94 -12.59
N ILE A 80 0.46 1.32 -12.87
CA ILE A 80 0.75 2.71 -13.20
C ILE A 80 -0.11 2.98 -14.43
N LEU A 81 -1.14 3.80 -14.28
CA LEU A 81 -1.87 4.36 -15.41
C LEU A 81 -0.88 5.24 -16.17
N SER A 82 -0.03 4.64 -17.00
CA SER A 82 0.75 5.39 -17.97
C SER A 82 -0.24 5.74 -19.07
N PHE A 83 -0.81 6.93 -18.95
CA PHE A 83 -1.38 7.58 -20.10
C PHE A 83 -0.21 7.77 -21.06
N ALA A 84 -0.27 7.13 -22.24
CA ALA A 84 0.64 7.47 -23.31
C ALA A 84 0.67 9.00 -23.38
N GLN A 85 1.86 9.59 -23.24
CA GLN A 85 2.00 11.02 -23.40
C GLN A 85 1.47 11.31 -24.80
N ASN A 86 0.31 11.97 -24.89
CA ASN A 86 -0.24 12.38 -26.17
C ASN A 86 0.75 13.41 -26.71
N ASP A 87 1.66 12.95 -27.58
CA ASP A 87 2.61 13.82 -28.25
C ASP A 87 1.81 14.83 -29.06
N ASP A 88 1.71 16.05 -28.53
CA ASP A 88 1.04 17.14 -29.22
C ASP A 88 1.74 17.35 -30.58
N PRO A 89 1.02 17.22 -31.70
CA PRO A 89 1.60 17.44 -33.02
C PRO A 89 2.05 18.89 -33.24
N CYS A 90 1.54 19.84 -32.44
CA CYS A 90 1.92 21.24 -32.47
C CYS A 90 3.19 21.54 -31.66
N ALA A 91 3.59 20.64 -30.75
CA ALA A 91 4.88 20.74 -30.09
C ALA A 91 6.01 20.52 -31.11
N GLN A 92 6.86 21.54 -31.26
CA GLN A 92 7.99 21.54 -32.19
C GLN A 92 7.60 21.22 -33.65
N TRP A 93 6.43 21.70 -34.10
CA TRP A 93 5.90 21.33 -35.42
C TRP A 93 6.85 21.69 -36.58
N SER A 94 7.65 22.75 -36.46
CA SER A 94 8.63 23.15 -37.47
C SER A 94 9.74 22.10 -37.64
N ALA A 95 10.25 21.56 -36.54
CA ALA A 95 11.22 20.47 -36.53
C ALA A 95 10.60 19.14 -37.00
N LYS A 96 9.35 18.85 -36.59
CA LYS A 96 8.62 17.65 -37.02
C LYS A 96 8.30 17.67 -38.53
N LEU A 97 7.99 18.84 -39.09
CA LEU A 97 7.79 19.01 -40.53
C LEU A 97 9.11 18.81 -41.29
N ALA A 98 10.22 19.38 -40.81
CA ALA A 98 11.54 19.17 -41.39
C ALA A 98 11.98 17.69 -41.33
N ALA A 99 11.60 16.97 -40.28
CA ALA A 99 11.82 15.54 -40.11
C ALA A 99 10.79 14.65 -40.84
N ASN A 100 9.82 15.24 -41.55
CA ASN A 100 8.74 14.55 -42.24
C ASN A 100 7.91 13.61 -41.34
N THR A 101 7.79 13.92 -40.05
CA THR A 101 6.99 13.14 -39.08
C THR A 101 5.55 13.64 -38.94
N ILE A 102 5.24 14.81 -39.51
CA ILE A 102 3.89 15.37 -39.61
C ILE A 102 3.62 15.90 -41.03
N ALA A 103 2.35 15.95 -41.44
CA ALA A 103 1.96 16.49 -42.74
C ALA A 103 1.94 18.03 -42.74
N GLN A 104 2.16 18.65 -43.92
CA GLN A 104 2.10 20.11 -44.10
C GLN A 104 0.77 20.72 -43.60
N ARG A 105 -0.35 20.00 -43.75
CA ARG A 105 -1.66 20.43 -43.24
C ARG A 105 -1.66 20.59 -41.72
N ILE A 106 -0.99 19.69 -41.00
CA ILE A 106 -0.90 19.72 -39.53
C ILE A 106 -0.04 20.91 -39.10
N ALA A 107 1.10 21.12 -39.77
CA ALA A 107 1.96 22.28 -39.54
C ALA A 107 1.23 23.61 -39.73
N ASN A 108 0.44 23.76 -40.80
CA ASN A 108 -0.34 24.96 -41.07
C ASN A 108 -1.40 25.22 -39.99
N ASN A 109 -2.06 24.17 -39.50
CA ASN A 109 -3.03 24.28 -38.41
C ASN A 109 -2.37 24.69 -37.09
N CYS A 110 -1.18 24.15 -36.79
CA CYS A 110 -0.42 24.49 -35.59
C CYS A 110 0.18 25.91 -35.66
N ALA A 111 0.57 26.38 -36.85
CA ALA A 111 1.05 27.75 -37.06
C ALA A 111 -0.07 28.80 -36.89
N ALA A 112 -1.34 28.41 -37.04
CA ALA A 112 -2.49 29.28 -36.82
C ALA A 112 -2.91 29.36 -35.34
N ASP A 113 -2.38 28.48 -34.46
CA ASP A 113 -2.64 28.53 -33.02
C ASP A 113 -1.74 29.58 -32.34
N PRO A 114 -2.30 30.62 -31.68
CA PRO A 114 -1.54 31.64 -30.97
C PRO A 114 -0.66 31.09 -29.82
N LYS A 115 -0.90 29.86 -29.35
CA LYS A 115 -0.12 29.22 -28.28
C LYS A 115 1.24 28.70 -28.74
N PHE A 116 1.46 28.55 -30.05
CA PHE A 116 2.69 27.99 -30.63
C PHE A 116 3.37 28.90 -31.67
N PRO A 117 3.62 30.19 -31.36
CA PRO A 117 4.19 31.13 -32.31
C PRO A 117 5.60 30.69 -32.72
N GLY A 118 5.84 30.54 -34.02
CA GLY A 118 7.16 30.20 -34.57
C GLY A 118 7.58 28.73 -34.47
N GLY A 119 6.67 27.81 -34.10
CA GLY A 119 6.98 26.38 -34.04
C GLY A 119 7.88 25.95 -32.88
N ILE A 120 8.01 26.81 -31.88
CA ILE A 120 8.73 26.54 -30.63
C ILE A 120 7.68 26.37 -29.53
N GLY A 121 7.03 25.20 -29.50
CA GLY A 121 6.17 24.81 -28.38
C GLY A 121 6.97 24.20 -27.23
N PRO A 122 6.45 24.21 -25.98
CA PRO A 122 7.05 23.41 -24.91
C PRO A 122 7.18 21.95 -25.40
N THR A 123 8.36 21.36 -25.23
CA THR A 123 8.69 19.99 -25.68
C THR A 123 7.80 18.92 -25.04
N GLN A 124 7.16 19.26 -23.93
CA GLN A 124 6.19 18.46 -23.20
C GLN A 124 5.26 19.45 -22.47
N LEU A 125 3.94 19.30 -22.57
CA LEU A 125 3.08 19.79 -21.50
C LEU A 125 3.40 18.90 -20.29
N SER A 126 4.35 19.31 -19.45
CA SER A 126 4.78 18.53 -18.29
C SER A 126 3.69 18.55 -17.21
N THR A 127 2.60 17.82 -17.40
CA THR A 127 1.87 17.30 -16.25
C THR A 127 2.77 16.26 -15.62
N GLY A 128 3.51 16.68 -14.59
CA GLY A 128 4.45 15.84 -13.87
C GLY A 128 3.83 14.48 -13.59
N GLY A 129 4.46 13.42 -14.12
CA GLY A 129 4.05 12.06 -13.82
C GLY A 129 4.04 11.89 -12.30
N ILE A 130 2.87 11.62 -11.73
CA ILE A 130 2.75 11.33 -10.30
C ILE A 130 3.21 9.89 -10.12
N THR A 131 4.48 9.71 -9.78
CA THR A 131 4.99 8.41 -9.33
C THR A 131 4.80 8.34 -7.82
N ALA A 132 3.76 7.61 -7.38
CA ALA A 132 3.56 7.32 -5.97
C ALA A 132 4.36 6.07 -5.59
N THR A 133 5.50 6.25 -4.90
CA THR A 133 6.19 5.13 -4.26
C THR A 133 5.42 4.77 -2.99
N VAL A 134 4.58 3.73 -3.08
CA VAL A 134 3.83 3.23 -1.93
C VAL A 134 4.74 2.28 -1.14
N TYR A 135 5.20 2.72 0.04
CA TYR A 135 5.87 1.86 1.00
C TYR A 135 4.84 1.26 1.95
N THR A 136 4.40 0.03 1.72
CA THR A 136 3.63 -0.75 2.70
C THR A 136 4.58 -1.66 3.47
N SER A 137 5.12 -1.17 4.59
CA SER A 137 5.79 -2.04 5.58
C SER A 137 4.76 -2.50 6.61
N GLY A 138 4.10 -3.63 6.33
CA GLY A 138 3.06 -4.15 7.21
C GLY A 138 2.32 -5.36 6.63
N GLY A 139 3.03 -6.45 6.42
CA GLY A 139 2.48 -7.74 6.03
C GLY A 139 3.60 -8.75 6.03
N TYR A 140 3.36 -9.95 6.56
CA TYR A 140 4.30 -11.05 6.41
C TYR A 140 4.41 -11.34 4.90
N ALA A 141 5.61 -11.15 4.37
CA ALA A 141 6.03 -11.78 3.12
C ALA A 141 6.26 -13.28 3.38
#